data_AF-A0A929J476-F1
#
_entry.id   AF-A0A929J476-F1
#
_cell.length_a   1.000
_cell.length_b   1.000
_cell.length_c   1.000
_cell.angle_alpha   90.00
_cell.angle_beta   90.00
_cell.angle_gamma   90.00
#
_symmetry.space_group_name_H-M   'P 1'
#
loop_
_entity.id
_entity.type
_entity.pdbx_description
1 polymer ?
#
loop_
_entity_poly.entity_id
_entity_poly.type
_entity_poly.pdbx_seq_one_letter_code
_entity_poly.pdbx_strand_id
1 'polypeptide(L)'
;AAKAGGASKVYRIDVPGKKQTLFGVALSSDTTGNKYMDDNFIMTEIDFKELRSTAHLPYDILVTGDEVEALHARFRIAVNFPDLSMMGDNSFMNIMPSPDAIKESLTQAAGGSVAEDF
;
A
#
# COMPACT_ATOMS: atom_id res chain seq x y z
N ALA A 1 2.14 3.44 17.75
CA ALA A 1 3.00 2.44 17.09
C ALA A 1 4.27 3.15 16.66
N ALA A 2 5.46 2.63 17.00
CA ALA A 2 6.65 2.97 16.21
C ALA A 2 6.31 2.68 14.75
N LYS A 3 6.71 3.55 13.79
CA LYS A 3 6.38 3.48 12.35
C LYS A 3 6.89 2.17 11.69
N ALA A 4 6.45 1.02 12.16
CA ALA A 4 6.82 -0.30 11.69
C ALA A 4 6.38 -0.42 10.23
N GLY A 5 7.28 -0.90 9.37
CA GLY A 5 7.07 -0.88 7.92
C GLY A 5 6.79 0.52 7.36
N GLY A 6 7.24 1.60 8.00
CA GLY A 6 6.99 2.97 7.52
C GLY A 6 5.51 3.39 7.53
N ALA A 7 4.66 2.65 8.24
CA ALA A 7 3.23 2.86 8.26
C ALA A 7 2.78 3.94 9.26
N SER A 8 1.78 4.72 8.86
CA SER A 8 1.06 5.65 9.73
C SER A 8 -0.45 5.55 9.52
N LYS A 9 -1.23 5.64 10.61
CA LYS A 9 -2.68 5.52 10.55
C LYS A 9 -3.30 6.81 10.00
N VAL A 10 -4.10 6.69 8.94
CA VAL A 10 -4.92 7.76 8.35
C VAL A 10 -6.32 7.75 8.95
N TYR A 11 -6.97 6.59 8.95
CA TYR A 11 -8.33 6.44 9.49
C TYR A 11 -8.52 5.08 10.16
N ARG A 12 -9.64 4.96 10.90
CA ARG A 12 -10.15 3.72 11.45
C ARG A 12 -11.67 3.70 11.28
N ILE A 13 -12.22 2.58 10.82
CA ILE A 13 -13.66 2.34 10.70
C ILE A 13 -13.96 1.02 11.42
N ASP A 14 -14.75 1.07 12.48
CA ASP A 14 -15.32 -0.12 13.10
C ASP A 14 -16.63 -0.47 12.38
N VAL A 15 -16.72 -1.66 11.80
CA VAL A 15 -17.86 -2.05 10.95
C VAL A 15 -19.08 -2.39 11.83
N PRO A 16 -20.21 -1.67 11.69
CA PRO A 16 -21.38 -1.90 12.53
C PRO A 16 -21.89 -3.34 12.46
N GLY A 17 -22.15 -3.94 13.62
CA GLY A 17 -22.69 -5.30 13.73
C GLY A 17 -21.69 -6.41 13.38
N LYS A 18 -20.41 -6.10 13.14
CA LYS A 18 -19.36 -7.08 12.85
C LYS A 18 -18.18 -6.93 13.81
N LYS A 19 -17.42 -8.00 13.99
CA LYS A 19 -16.11 -7.96 14.67
C LYS A 19 -15.01 -7.59 13.67
N GLN A 20 -15.21 -6.50 12.93
CA GLN A 20 -14.33 -6.07 11.86
C GLN A 20 -13.95 -4.60 12.03
N THR A 21 -12.66 -4.31 11.88
CA THR A 21 -12.12 -2.95 11.87
C THR A 21 -11.25 -2.76 10.63
N LEU A 22 -11.55 -1.73 9.85
CA LEU A 22 -10.75 -1.31 8.71
C LEU A 22 -9.83 -0.15 9.11
N PHE A 23 -8.55 -0.25 8.78
CA PHE A 23 -7.56 0.79 8.98
C PHE A 23 -7.04 1.28 7.63
N GLY A 24 -7.10 2.59 7.41
CA GLY A 24 -6.36 3.24 6.33
C GLY A 24 -4.96 3.59 6.79
N VAL A 25 -3.96 3.23 6.01
CA VAL A 25 -2.54 3.34 6.32
C VAL A 25 -1.80 4.05 5.20
N ALA A 26 -1.10 5.12 5.54
CA ALA A 26 -0.14 5.79 4.66
C ALA A 26 1.26 5.20 4.87
N LEU A 27 2.02 5.07 3.79
CA LEU A 27 3.35 4.46 3.78
C LEU A 27 4.41 5.48 3.39
N SER A 28 5.50 5.50 4.15
CA SER A 28 6.66 6.37 3.93
C SER A 28 7.96 5.61 4.11
N SER A 29 8.88 5.87 3.18
CA SER A 29 10.22 5.29 3.19
C SER A 29 11.16 5.91 4.23
N ASP A 30 10.75 6.96 4.96
CA ASP A 30 11.59 7.68 5.95
C ASP A 30 12.27 6.75 6.97
N THR A 31 11.61 5.63 7.31
CA THR A 31 12.10 4.68 8.32
C THR A 31 12.55 3.34 7.74
N THR A 32 12.12 2.99 6.53
CA THR A 32 12.46 1.71 5.88
C THR A 32 13.60 1.85 4.87
N GLY A 33 13.81 3.05 4.32
CA GLY A 33 14.71 3.31 3.20
C GLY A 33 14.25 2.71 1.86
N ASN A 34 13.13 1.98 1.82
CA ASN A 34 12.64 1.32 0.63
C ASN A 34 11.65 2.24 -0.12
N LYS A 35 12.11 2.93 -1.17
CA LYS A 35 11.24 3.81 -1.96
C LYS A 35 10.05 3.10 -2.60
N TYR A 36 10.11 1.78 -2.82
CA TYR A 36 9.06 1.05 -3.54
C TYR A 36 7.79 0.85 -2.72
N MET A 37 7.81 1.11 -1.41
CA MET A 37 6.60 1.18 -0.56
C MET A 37 6.13 2.61 -0.32
N ASP A 38 6.85 3.61 -0.80
CA ASP A 38 6.59 5.01 -0.50
C ASP A 38 5.43 5.55 -1.35
N ASP A 39 4.41 6.08 -0.68
CA ASP A 39 3.22 6.62 -1.34
C ASP A 39 3.58 7.74 -2.34
N ASN A 40 4.54 8.61 -2.01
CA ASN A 40 4.91 9.74 -2.86
C ASN A 40 5.66 9.27 -4.12
N PHE A 41 6.63 8.36 -3.96
CA PHE A 41 7.34 7.76 -5.09
C PHE A 41 6.35 7.11 -6.06
N ILE A 42 5.48 6.24 -5.55
CA ILE A 42 4.51 5.50 -6.37
C ILE A 42 3.58 6.48 -7.08
N MET A 43 3.00 7.45 -6.37
CA MET A 43 2.08 8.42 -6.96
C MET A 43 2.73 9.30 -8.02
N THR A 44 4.02 9.62 -7.89
CA THR A 44 4.79 10.32 -8.93
C THR A 44 4.93 9.47 -10.21
N GLU A 45 4.95 8.14 -10.10
CA GLU A 45 5.02 7.24 -11.25
C GLU A 45 3.64 7.00 -11.89
N ILE A 46 2.57 6.86 -11.09
CA ILE A 46 1.26 6.42 -11.60
C ILE A 46 0.23 7.55 -11.80
N ASP A 47 0.34 8.64 -11.07
CA ASP A 47 -0.58 9.79 -11.13
C ASP A 47 0.12 11.11 -11.47
N PHE A 48 1.06 11.04 -12.41
CA PHE A 48 1.90 12.17 -12.87
C PHE A 48 1.18 13.23 -13.72
N LYS A 49 -0.09 13.01 -14.06
CA LYS A 49 -0.93 13.93 -14.83
C LYS A 49 -1.63 14.91 -13.88
N GLU A 50 -2.56 15.71 -14.40
CA GLU A 50 -3.47 16.47 -13.54
C GLU A 50 -4.17 15.53 -12.55
N LEU A 51 -4.24 15.96 -11.29
CA LEU A 51 -4.67 15.16 -10.15
C LEU A 51 -6.01 14.45 -10.43
N ARG A 52 -6.00 13.11 -10.50
CA ARG A 52 -7.19 12.33 -10.90
C ARG A 52 -7.48 11.13 -10.02
N SER A 53 -6.46 10.51 -9.41
CA SER A 53 -6.59 9.19 -8.79
C SER A 53 -6.03 9.14 -7.37
N THR A 54 -6.02 10.27 -6.66
CA THR A 54 -5.54 10.35 -5.26
C THR A 54 -6.28 9.42 -4.30
N ALA A 55 -7.55 9.12 -4.57
CA ALA A 55 -8.33 8.13 -3.83
C ALA A 55 -7.81 6.69 -3.97
N HIS A 56 -6.78 6.44 -4.81
CA HIS A 56 -6.02 5.20 -4.79
C HIS A 56 -5.41 4.93 -3.42
N LEU A 57 -5.03 5.98 -2.69
CA LEU A 57 -4.54 5.93 -1.33
C LEU A 57 -5.65 6.26 -0.32
N PRO A 58 -5.54 5.79 0.94
CA PRO A 58 -4.44 4.98 1.51
C PRO A 58 -4.51 3.47 1.18
N TYR A 59 -3.57 2.70 1.72
CA TYR A 59 -3.66 1.24 1.80
C TYR A 59 -4.53 0.80 2.97
N ASP A 60 -5.22 -0.31 2.80
CA ASP A 60 -6.18 -0.80 3.78
C ASP A 60 -5.69 -2.09 4.45
N ILE A 61 -5.85 -2.14 5.77
CA ILE A 61 -5.71 -3.34 6.59
C ILE A 61 -7.07 -3.64 7.22
N LEU A 62 -7.63 -4.80 6.93
CA LEU A 62 -8.86 -5.30 7.54
C LEU A 62 -8.51 -6.28 8.65
N VAL A 63 -9.00 -6.01 9.86
CA VAL A 63 -8.86 -6.90 11.01
C VAL A 63 -10.22 -7.52 11.31
N THR A 64 -10.31 -8.85 11.26
CA THR A 64 -11.51 -9.63 11.58
C THR A 64 -11.19 -10.60 12.72
N GLY A 65 -11.54 -10.25 13.96
CA GLY A 65 -11.13 -11.06 15.11
C GLY A 65 -9.60 -11.10 15.26
N ASP A 66 -9.00 -12.27 15.05
CA ASP A 66 -7.56 -12.53 15.06
C ASP A 66 -6.93 -12.61 13.65
N GLU A 67 -7.74 -12.47 12.59
CA GLU A 67 -7.30 -12.47 11.21
C GLU A 67 -7.01 -11.04 10.72
N VAL A 68 -5.89 -10.86 10.03
CA VAL A 68 -5.47 -9.58 9.44
C VAL A 68 -5.24 -9.77 7.94
N GLU A 69 -5.98 -9.02 7.13
CA GLU A 69 -5.94 -9.11 5.67
C GLU A 69 -5.63 -7.75 5.05
N ALA A 70 -4.92 -7.76 3.93
CA ALA A 70 -4.74 -6.61 3.08
C ALA A 70 -4.77 -7.05 1.61
N LEU A 71 -5.43 -6.27 0.75
CA LEU A 71 -5.47 -6.58 -0.67
C LEU A 71 -4.09 -6.31 -1.30
N HIS A 72 -3.49 -7.34 -1.89
CA HIS A 72 -2.19 -7.22 -2.56
C HIS A 72 -2.23 -6.15 -3.65
N ALA A 73 -1.23 -5.25 -3.69
CA ALA A 73 -1.27 -4.06 -4.56
C ALA A 73 -1.29 -4.39 -6.05
N ARG A 74 -0.88 -5.61 -6.45
CA ARG A 74 -1.05 -6.12 -7.83
C ARG A 74 -2.50 -6.11 -8.31
N PHE A 75 -3.46 -6.23 -7.39
CA PHE A 75 -4.90 -6.17 -7.67
C PHE A 75 -5.48 -4.75 -7.52
N ARG A 76 -4.64 -3.74 -7.24
CA ARG A 76 -5.05 -2.33 -7.09
C ARG A 76 -4.47 -1.45 -8.19
N ILE A 77 -3.14 -1.37 -8.28
CA ILE A 77 -2.47 -0.35 -9.10
C ILE A 77 -2.80 -0.53 -10.59
N ALA A 78 -2.63 -1.74 -11.12
CA ALA A 78 -2.90 -2.01 -12.55
C ALA A 78 -4.36 -1.77 -12.95
N VAL A 79 -5.30 -2.03 -12.03
CA VAL A 79 -6.74 -1.84 -12.26
C VAL A 79 -7.12 -0.35 -12.21
N ASN A 80 -6.51 0.41 -11.31
CA ASN A 80 -6.80 1.83 -11.14
C ASN A 80 -6.14 2.72 -12.20
N PHE A 81 -5.06 2.27 -12.83
CA PHE A 81 -4.26 3.05 -13.78
C PHE A 81 -4.09 2.29 -15.13
N PRO A 82 -5.18 1.93 -15.82
CA PRO A 82 -5.12 1.12 -17.03
C PRO A 82 -4.47 1.84 -18.22
N ASP A 83 -4.32 3.17 -18.15
CA ASP A 83 -3.68 3.99 -19.18
C ASP A 83 -2.18 4.20 -18.96
N LEU A 84 -1.61 3.63 -17.89
CA LEU A 84 -0.19 3.72 -17.60
C LEU A 84 0.61 2.83 -18.56
N SER A 85 1.68 3.37 -19.14
CA SER A 85 2.55 2.62 -20.04
C SER A 85 3.31 1.53 -19.28
N MET A 86 3.59 0.41 -19.97
CA MET A 86 4.46 -0.62 -19.41
C MET A 86 5.92 -0.16 -19.31
N MET A 87 6.40 0.68 -20.23
CA MET A 87 7.79 1.14 -20.29
C MET A 87 7.87 2.64 -20.58
N GLY A 88 9.02 3.23 -20.25
CA GLY A 88 9.32 4.65 -20.43
C GLY A 88 9.24 5.44 -19.12
N ASP A 89 9.20 6.76 -19.26
CA ASP A 89 9.01 7.67 -18.13
C ASP A 89 7.63 7.43 -17.51
N ASN A 90 7.54 7.43 -16.18
CA ASN A 90 6.29 7.22 -15.43
C ASN A 90 5.56 5.95 -15.88
N SER A 91 6.16 4.77 -15.63
CA SER A 91 5.68 3.47 -16.16
C SER A 91 5.54 2.39 -15.11
N PHE A 92 4.77 1.34 -15.42
CA PHE A 92 4.61 0.18 -14.52
C PHE A 92 5.94 -0.49 -14.16
N MET A 93 6.90 -0.53 -15.09
CA MET A 93 8.21 -1.12 -14.81
C MET A 93 8.99 -0.37 -13.72
N ASN A 94 8.76 0.94 -13.57
CA ASN A 94 9.41 1.75 -12.52
C ASN A 94 8.93 1.38 -11.11
N ILE A 95 7.72 0.84 -10.99
CA ILE A 95 7.09 0.42 -9.73
C ILE A 95 6.90 -1.10 -9.63
N MET A 96 7.55 -1.88 -10.50
CA MET A 96 7.43 -3.35 -10.48
C MET A 96 7.71 -3.96 -9.11
N PRO A 97 8.70 -3.50 -8.30
CA PRO A 97 8.92 -4.02 -6.96
C PRO A 97 7.92 -3.55 -5.90
N SER A 98 7.08 -2.56 -6.21
CA SER A 98 6.20 -1.92 -5.24
C SER A 98 5.18 -2.86 -4.60
N PRO A 99 4.51 -3.79 -5.32
CA PRO A 99 3.55 -4.68 -4.69
C PRO A 99 4.11 -5.50 -3.54
N ASP A 100 5.32 -6.04 -3.69
CA ASP A 100 5.97 -6.84 -2.64
C ASP A 100 6.51 -5.96 -1.50
N ALA A 101 7.07 -4.79 -1.83
CA ALA A 101 7.51 -3.82 -0.82
C ALA A 101 6.33 -3.31 0.06
N ILE A 102 5.16 -3.09 -0.55
CA ILE A 102 3.93 -2.73 0.17
C ILE A 102 3.46 -3.88 1.04
N LYS A 103 3.44 -5.11 0.51
CA LYS A 103 3.08 -6.32 1.28
C LYS A 103 3.95 -6.45 2.52
N GLU A 104 5.27 -6.31 2.37
CA GLU A 104 6.22 -6.33 3.48
C GLU A 104 5.90 -5.24 4.51
N SER A 105 5.70 -4.01 4.05
CA SER A 105 5.41 -2.86 4.92
C SER A 105 4.13 -3.05 5.74
N LEU A 106 3.05 -3.52 5.10
CA LEU A 106 1.77 -3.79 5.77
C LEU A 106 1.87 -4.98 6.73
N THR A 107 2.66 -6.00 6.38
CA THR A 107 2.93 -7.16 7.25
C THR A 107 3.64 -6.71 8.53
N GLN A 108 4.68 -5.89 8.41
CA GLN A 108 5.40 -5.33 9.56
C GLN A 108 4.50 -4.40 10.40
N ALA A 109 3.67 -3.58 9.74
CA ALA A 109 2.71 -2.70 10.42
C ALA A 109 1.67 -3.48 11.24
N ALA A 110 1.27 -4.66 10.77
CA ALA A 110 0.39 -5.59 11.47
C ALA A 110 1.10 -6.40 12.58
N GLY A 111 2.42 -6.28 12.72
CA GLY A 111 3.22 -7.06 13.69
C GLY A 111 3.56 -8.47 13.21
N GLY A 112 3.36 -8.77 11.92
CA GLY A 112 3.72 -10.04 11.31
C GLY A 112 5.21 -10.14 10.94
N SER A 113 5.60 -11.32 10.45
CA SER A 113 6.92 -11.57 9.86
C SER A 113 6.79 -11.81 8.36
N VAL A 114 7.73 -11.30 7.59
CA VAL A 114 7.76 -11.46 6.13
C VAL A 114 8.37 -12.83 5.86
N ALA A 115 7.58 -13.76 5.31
CA ALA A 115 8.12 -14.98 4.76
C ALA A 115 8.69 -14.69 3.37
N GLU A 116 9.89 -15.21 3.08
CA GLU A 116 10.39 -15.28 1.71
C GLU A 116 9.50 -16.29 0.96
N ASP A 117 8.63 -15.79 0.09
CA ASP A 117 7.96 -16.65 -0.89
C ASP A 117 8.97 -16.93 -2.02
N PHE A 118 9.23 -18.22 -2.28
CA PHE A 118 10.17 -18.73 -3.28
C PHE A 118 9.81 -18.38 -4.73
#